data_AF-A0A9C9GLX2-F1
#
_entry.id   AF-A0A9C9GLX2-F1
#
_cell.length_a   1.000
_cell.length_b   1.000
_cell.length_c   1.000
_cell.angle_alpha   90.00
_cell.angle_beta   90.00
_cell.angle_gamma   90.00
#
_symmetry.space_group_name_H-M   'P 1'
#
loop_
_entity.id
_entity.type
_entity.pdbx_description
1 polymer ?
#
loop_
_entity_poly.entity_id
_entity_poly.type
_entity_poly.pdbx_seq_one_letter_code
_entity_poly.pdbx_strand_id
1 'polypeptide(L)'
;MSDKIEFGTDLEITKARSKALLLISKFRLDKSVADKSAYYPKIEKENVADDLQNLINKNEHLAQGDSSLCGPAAFFFDIVRSRPDIYTQVVLGLYKNGKVRLENLKLESSRQARKASLLNARMSGIDWMIMSSIKPDYDKPDDRASGITWPGDLEKWLKNTGYQVVDKTAYFNKGLDSLLQAQLAYAGGYTVFLFVNGDLFKPSGKNKTSFYPNHWVVLNSSIKIKKYDTELKKHKAPAVLSDALVKQISKEWETHEDAMDDFNENGGFKAPDKINNQIILDVFTWGERHQPVFEARGNSQKPDLRLFFNHYYGFIKAKR
;
A
#
# COMPACT_ATOMS: atom_id res chain seq x y z
N MET A 1 -28.26 14.46 -9.27
CA MET A 1 -27.66 14.10 -7.97
C MET A 1 -26.16 14.24 -8.12
N SER A 2 -25.47 14.91 -7.22
CA SER A 2 -24.04 15.17 -7.41
C SER A 2 -23.26 13.87 -7.43
N ASP A 3 -22.49 13.62 -8.48
CA ASP A 3 -21.52 12.51 -8.59
C ASP A 3 -20.37 12.62 -7.55
N LYS A 4 -20.47 13.55 -6.59
CA LYS A 4 -19.48 13.82 -5.54
C LYS A 4 -19.83 13.04 -4.28
N ILE A 5 -18.89 12.23 -3.82
CA ILE A 5 -18.89 11.56 -2.53
C ILE A 5 -17.92 12.31 -1.64
N GLU A 6 -18.39 12.69 -0.45
CA GLU A 6 -17.59 13.38 0.55
C GLU A 6 -17.40 12.46 1.76
N PHE A 7 -16.24 12.56 2.42
CA PHE A 7 -15.99 11.86 3.66
C PHE A 7 -16.95 12.33 4.76
N GLY A 8 -17.29 13.62 4.78
CA GLY A 8 -18.12 14.20 5.84
C GLY A 8 -17.46 14.03 7.21
N THR A 9 -18.27 13.99 8.28
CA THR A 9 -17.78 13.77 9.65
C THR A 9 -17.18 12.38 9.81
N ASP A 10 -16.14 12.26 10.63
CA ASP A 10 -15.59 10.95 10.99
C ASP A 10 -16.65 10.08 11.69
N LEU A 11 -16.62 8.80 11.34
CA LEU A 11 -17.51 7.78 11.88
C LEU A 11 -16.66 6.74 12.59
N GLU A 12 -17.13 6.31 13.76
CA GLU A 12 -16.62 5.10 14.40
C GLU A 12 -16.60 3.94 13.41
N ILE A 13 -15.49 3.19 13.37
CA ILE A 13 -15.26 2.18 12.34
C ILE A 13 -16.37 1.14 12.28
N THR A 14 -16.95 0.77 13.42
CA THR A 14 -18.09 -0.15 13.50
C THR A 14 -19.33 0.43 12.80
N LYS A 15 -19.63 1.72 12.98
CA LYS A 15 -20.75 2.40 12.31
C LYS A 15 -20.50 2.52 10.81
N ALA A 16 -19.28 2.86 10.40
CA ALA A 16 -18.90 2.91 9.00
C ALA A 16 -19.09 1.53 8.33
N ARG A 17 -18.68 0.44 8.99
CA ARG A 17 -18.89 -0.93 8.49
C ARG A 17 -20.37 -1.29 8.37
N SER A 18 -21.19 -1.00 9.38
CA SER A 18 -22.64 -1.25 9.32
C SER A 18 -23.30 -0.47 8.17
N LYS A 19 -22.90 0.78 7.95
CA LYS A 19 -23.39 1.59 6.83
C LYS A 19 -22.96 1.01 5.47
N ALA A 20 -21.72 0.55 5.35
CA ALA A 20 -21.23 -0.14 4.15
C ALA A 20 -22.07 -1.38 3.83
N LEU A 21 -22.31 -2.25 4.82
CA LEU A 21 -23.14 -3.45 4.65
C LEU A 21 -24.57 -3.12 4.24
N LEU A 22 -25.18 -2.09 4.83
CA LEU A 22 -26.51 -1.63 4.44
C LEU A 22 -26.55 -1.14 2.99
N LEU A 23 -25.53 -0.42 2.53
CA LEU A 23 -25.41 0.03 1.15
C LEU A 23 -25.32 -1.16 0.19
N ILE A 24 -24.53 -2.18 0.54
CA ILE A 24 -24.38 -3.41 -0.25
C ILE A 24 -25.72 -4.15 -0.35
N SER A 25 -26.44 -4.33 0.76
CA SER A 25 -27.76 -4.98 0.75
C SER A 25 -28.77 -4.22 -0.10
N LYS A 26 -28.80 -2.88 0.01
CA LYS A 26 -29.66 -2.04 -0.83
C LYS A 26 -29.31 -2.18 -2.31
N PHE A 27 -28.03 -2.17 -2.65
CA PHE A 27 -27.55 -2.34 -4.02
C PHE A 27 -27.98 -3.70 -4.62
N ARG A 28 -27.86 -4.77 -3.84
CA ARG A 28 -28.28 -6.13 -4.28
C ARG A 28 -29.76 -6.18 -4.62
N LEU A 29 -30.61 -5.57 -3.80
CA LEU A 29 -32.07 -5.58 -3.95
C LEU A 29 -32.62 -4.53 -4.94
N ASP A 30 -31.80 -3.56 -5.37
CA ASP A 30 -32.21 -2.47 -6.24
C ASP A 30 -32.41 -2.96 -7.68
N LYS A 31 -33.67 -3.25 -8.06
CA LYS A 31 -34.05 -3.72 -9.40
C LYS A 31 -33.85 -2.68 -10.51
N SER A 32 -33.61 -1.40 -10.17
CA SER A 32 -33.33 -0.38 -11.18
C SER A 32 -31.89 -0.46 -11.72
N VAL A 33 -30.99 -1.10 -10.98
CA VAL A 33 -29.61 -1.34 -11.38
C VAL A 33 -29.54 -2.66 -12.12
N ALA A 34 -29.17 -2.60 -13.40
CA ALA A 34 -28.98 -3.77 -14.25
C ALA A 34 -27.92 -4.73 -13.67
N ASP A 35 -28.13 -6.03 -13.87
CA ASP A 35 -27.20 -7.08 -13.44
C ASP A 35 -25.85 -7.01 -14.17
N LYS A 36 -25.88 -6.46 -15.39
CA LYS A 36 -24.70 -6.12 -16.18
C LYS A 36 -24.61 -4.61 -16.36
N SER A 37 -23.56 -4.02 -15.83
CA SER A 37 -23.29 -2.60 -16.00
C SER A 37 -23.00 -2.28 -17.47
N ALA A 38 -23.62 -1.22 -18.00
CA ALA A 38 -23.26 -0.66 -19.30
C ALA A 38 -21.82 -0.11 -19.32
N TYR A 39 -21.28 0.22 -18.15
CA TYR A 39 -19.93 0.76 -17.98
C TYR A 39 -18.90 -0.34 -17.75
N TYR A 40 -19.25 -1.38 -16.98
CA TYR A 40 -18.37 -2.52 -16.69
C TYR A 40 -19.05 -3.85 -17.10
N PRO A 41 -19.20 -4.12 -18.41
CA PRO A 41 -20.05 -5.21 -18.91
C PRO A 41 -19.54 -6.63 -18.59
N LYS A 42 -18.32 -6.75 -18.09
CA LYS A 42 -17.70 -8.02 -17.67
C LYS A 42 -17.73 -8.23 -16.16
N ILE A 43 -18.35 -7.31 -15.42
CA ILE A 43 -18.48 -7.38 -13.97
C ILE A 43 -19.97 -7.51 -13.65
N GLU A 44 -20.35 -8.65 -13.09
CA GLU A 44 -21.73 -8.92 -12.69
C GLU A 44 -22.04 -8.23 -11.35
N LYS A 45 -23.27 -7.71 -11.22
CA LYS A 45 -23.74 -6.99 -10.04
C LYS A 45 -23.63 -7.82 -8.75
N GLU A 46 -23.98 -9.10 -8.82
CA GLU A 46 -23.92 -9.99 -7.66
C GLU A 46 -22.48 -10.17 -7.18
N ASN A 47 -21.53 -10.34 -8.10
CA ASN A 47 -20.10 -10.44 -7.78
C ASN A 47 -19.59 -9.16 -7.09
N VAL A 48 -20.05 -7.98 -7.51
CA VAL A 48 -19.70 -6.71 -6.83
C VAL A 48 -20.20 -6.71 -5.38
N ALA A 49 -21.45 -7.15 -5.17
CA ALA A 49 -22.03 -7.18 -3.84
C ALA A 49 -21.32 -8.20 -2.93
N ASP A 50 -21.02 -9.39 -3.44
CA ASP A 50 -20.31 -10.44 -2.70
C ASP A 50 -18.86 -10.06 -2.41
N ASP A 51 -18.13 -9.52 -3.38
CA ASP A 51 -16.75 -9.08 -3.18
C ASP A 51 -16.66 -7.94 -2.17
N LEU A 52 -17.56 -6.94 -2.24
CA LEU A 52 -17.64 -5.89 -1.24
C LEU A 52 -17.98 -6.44 0.14
N GLN A 53 -18.96 -7.35 0.25
CA GLN A 53 -19.34 -7.94 1.53
C GLN A 53 -18.18 -8.73 2.14
N ASN A 54 -17.46 -9.51 1.34
CA ASN A 54 -16.25 -10.22 1.77
C ASN A 54 -15.16 -9.26 2.24
N LEU A 55 -14.88 -8.19 1.47
CA LEU A 55 -13.90 -7.16 1.81
C LEU A 55 -14.22 -6.51 3.18
N ILE A 56 -15.48 -6.11 3.39
CA ILE A 56 -15.92 -5.45 4.62
C ILE A 56 -15.95 -6.41 5.82
N ASN A 57 -16.44 -7.64 5.64
CA ASN A 57 -16.62 -8.59 6.75
C ASN A 57 -15.34 -9.29 7.17
N LYS A 58 -14.53 -9.72 6.20
CA LYS A 58 -13.34 -10.54 6.47
C LYS A 58 -12.09 -9.70 6.73
N ASN A 59 -12.23 -8.37 6.67
CA ASN A 59 -11.09 -7.46 6.58
C ASN A 59 -10.14 -7.91 5.46
N GLU A 60 -10.72 -8.50 4.40
CA GLU A 60 -9.99 -8.98 3.23
C GLU A 60 -9.33 -7.78 2.56
N HIS A 61 -8.29 -8.06 1.80
CA HIS A 61 -7.44 -7.01 1.28
C HIS A 61 -7.60 -6.84 -0.21
N LEU A 62 -7.43 -5.59 -0.64
CA LEU A 62 -7.36 -5.24 -2.04
C LEU A 62 -6.23 -6.03 -2.71
N ALA A 63 -6.55 -6.72 -3.80
CA ALA A 63 -5.59 -7.54 -4.52
C ALA A 63 -5.31 -6.93 -5.89
N GLN A 64 -4.10 -6.38 -6.09
CA GLN A 64 -3.69 -5.88 -7.40
C GLN A 64 -3.43 -7.01 -8.42
N GLY A 65 -3.33 -8.26 -7.97
CA GLY A 65 -2.97 -9.41 -8.80
C GLY A 65 -1.63 -9.20 -9.52
N ASP A 66 -1.57 -9.56 -10.80
CA ASP A 66 -0.38 -9.37 -11.64
C ASP A 66 -0.24 -7.94 -12.21
N SER A 67 -1.12 -7.02 -11.82
CA SER A 67 -1.06 -5.63 -12.28
C SER A 67 0.01 -4.85 -11.53
N SER A 68 0.49 -3.73 -12.09
CA SER A 68 1.47 -2.85 -11.42
C SER A 68 0.82 -1.74 -10.56
N LEU A 69 -0.46 -1.89 -10.20
CA LEU A 69 -1.29 -0.91 -9.49
C LEU A 69 -1.08 -0.85 -7.95
N CYS A 70 0.16 -0.98 -7.47
CA CYS A 70 0.47 -0.98 -6.03
C CYS A 70 0.15 0.37 -5.36
N GLY A 71 0.31 1.48 -6.08
CA GLY A 71 -0.06 2.81 -5.60
C GLY A 71 -1.56 2.98 -5.40
N PRO A 72 -2.41 2.71 -6.42
CA PRO A 72 -3.86 2.68 -6.26
C PRO A 72 -4.32 1.77 -5.12
N ALA A 73 -3.75 0.57 -5.03
CA ALA A 73 -4.08 -0.37 -3.97
C ALA A 73 -3.74 0.20 -2.58
N ALA A 74 -2.56 0.81 -2.42
CA ALA A 74 -2.16 1.47 -1.19
C ALA A 74 -3.12 2.61 -0.79
N PHE A 75 -3.46 3.48 -1.74
CA PHE A 75 -4.39 4.59 -1.51
C PHE A 75 -5.77 4.10 -1.07
N PHE A 76 -6.36 3.17 -1.82
CA PHE A 76 -7.70 2.69 -1.52
C PHE A 76 -7.78 1.80 -0.28
N PHE A 77 -6.67 1.17 0.12
CA PHE A 77 -6.64 0.42 1.36
C PHE A 77 -6.76 1.31 2.59
N ASP A 78 -6.12 2.48 2.58
CA ASP A 78 -6.29 3.42 3.69
C ASP A 78 -7.77 3.86 3.81
N ILE A 79 -8.44 4.04 2.67
CA ILE A 79 -9.87 4.37 2.63
C ILE A 79 -10.72 3.21 3.12
N VAL A 80 -10.52 1.97 2.66
CA VAL A 80 -11.36 0.83 3.11
C VAL A 80 -11.16 0.55 4.61
N ARG A 81 -9.94 0.75 5.12
CA ARG A 81 -9.61 0.55 6.54
C ARG A 81 -10.23 1.61 7.43
N SER A 82 -10.22 2.88 7.01
CA SER A 82 -10.71 4.00 7.82
C SER A 82 -12.19 4.30 7.61
N ARG A 83 -12.68 4.19 6.36
CA ARG A 83 -14.01 4.61 5.90
C ARG A 83 -14.59 3.62 4.88
N PRO A 84 -14.90 2.39 5.31
CA PRO A 84 -15.49 1.37 4.44
C PRO A 84 -16.81 1.82 3.80
N ASP A 85 -17.59 2.69 4.47
CA ASP A 85 -18.81 3.25 3.90
C ASP A 85 -18.55 4.14 2.67
N ILE A 86 -17.45 4.89 2.68
CA ILE A 86 -17.05 5.76 1.55
C ILE A 86 -16.49 4.89 0.43
N TYR A 87 -15.62 3.94 0.75
CA TYR A 87 -15.10 2.97 -0.22
C TYR A 87 -16.25 2.27 -0.95
N THR A 88 -17.25 1.75 -0.22
CA THR A 88 -18.43 1.12 -0.80
C THR A 88 -19.20 2.06 -1.71
N GLN A 89 -19.45 3.32 -1.30
CA GLN A 89 -20.14 4.29 -2.15
C GLN A 89 -19.38 4.54 -3.47
N VAL A 90 -18.05 4.63 -3.42
CA VAL A 90 -17.20 4.82 -4.61
C VAL A 90 -17.34 3.63 -5.57
N VAL A 91 -17.19 2.39 -5.08
CA VAL A 91 -17.32 1.17 -5.91
C VAL A 91 -18.71 1.08 -6.54
N LEU A 92 -19.77 1.30 -5.76
CA LEU A 92 -21.14 1.25 -6.26
C LEU A 92 -21.42 2.39 -7.26
N GLY A 93 -20.88 3.58 -7.03
CA GLY A 93 -20.97 4.72 -7.95
C GLY A 93 -20.30 4.43 -9.29
N LEU A 94 -19.08 3.89 -9.26
CA LEU A 94 -18.38 3.44 -10.47
C LEU A 94 -19.19 2.39 -11.23
N TYR A 95 -19.74 1.38 -10.54
CA TYR A 95 -20.56 0.36 -11.19
C TYR A 95 -21.80 0.94 -11.89
N LYS A 96 -22.51 1.85 -11.21
CA LYS A 96 -23.76 2.44 -11.70
C LYS A 96 -23.53 3.47 -12.80
N ASN A 97 -22.47 4.27 -12.70
CA ASN A 97 -22.31 5.50 -13.49
C ASN A 97 -21.04 5.52 -14.36
N GLY A 98 -20.12 4.57 -14.18
CA GLY A 98 -18.82 4.52 -14.85
C GLY A 98 -17.79 5.54 -14.35
N LYS A 99 -18.23 6.50 -13.52
CA LYS A 99 -17.41 7.57 -12.96
C LYS A 99 -17.95 8.00 -11.60
N VAL A 100 -17.06 8.54 -10.77
CA VAL A 100 -17.42 9.18 -9.51
C VAL A 100 -16.39 10.25 -9.17
N ARG A 101 -16.73 11.19 -8.30
CA ARG A 101 -15.79 12.14 -7.72
C ARG A 101 -15.72 11.88 -6.22
N LEU A 102 -14.56 11.49 -5.71
CA LEU A 102 -14.29 11.39 -4.28
C LEU A 102 -13.63 12.69 -3.83
N GLU A 103 -14.34 13.52 -3.08
CA GLU A 103 -13.91 14.89 -2.78
C GLU A 103 -13.58 15.68 -4.05
N ASN A 104 -12.31 16.01 -4.28
CA ASN A 104 -11.84 16.69 -5.49
C ASN A 104 -11.22 15.72 -6.50
N LEU A 105 -11.04 14.45 -6.13
CA LEU A 105 -10.45 13.41 -6.96
C LEU A 105 -11.48 12.81 -7.92
N LYS A 106 -11.28 12.99 -9.22
CA LYS A 106 -12.08 12.34 -10.26
C LYS A 106 -11.62 10.89 -10.43
N LEU A 107 -12.55 9.95 -10.40
CA LEU A 107 -12.34 8.53 -10.61
C LEU A 107 -13.17 8.08 -11.83
N GLU A 108 -12.48 7.68 -12.89
CA GLU A 108 -13.08 7.21 -14.13
C GLU A 108 -12.03 6.40 -14.91
N SER A 109 -12.23 5.09 -15.05
CA SER A 109 -11.32 4.25 -15.83
C SER A 109 -11.45 4.58 -17.33
N SER A 110 -10.41 4.31 -18.11
CA SER A 110 -10.48 4.43 -19.57
C SER A 110 -11.58 3.53 -20.17
N ARG A 111 -12.01 3.82 -21.41
CA ARG A 111 -13.01 2.99 -22.10
C ARG A 111 -12.51 1.55 -22.30
N GLN A 112 -11.22 1.38 -22.50
CA GLN A 112 -10.53 0.11 -22.69
C GLN A 112 -10.51 -0.66 -21.37
N ALA A 113 -10.12 0.00 -20.27
CA ALA A 113 -10.05 -0.58 -18.94
C ALA A 113 -11.41 -1.12 -18.49
N ARG A 114 -12.47 -0.34 -18.71
CA ARG A 114 -13.86 -0.70 -18.45
C ARG A 114 -14.31 -1.99 -19.16
N LYS A 115 -13.68 -2.34 -20.29
CA LYS A 115 -13.97 -3.52 -21.11
C LYS A 115 -12.89 -4.61 -21.02
N ALA A 116 -11.87 -4.43 -20.19
CA ALA A 116 -10.74 -5.35 -20.10
C ALA A 116 -11.18 -6.74 -19.62
N SER A 117 -10.51 -7.79 -20.11
CA SER A 117 -10.69 -9.14 -19.58
C SER A 117 -9.84 -9.32 -18.32
N LEU A 118 -10.40 -9.94 -17.28
CA LEU A 118 -9.69 -10.21 -16.02
C LEU A 118 -9.25 -11.67 -15.87
N LEU A 119 -9.53 -12.53 -16.86
CA LEU A 119 -9.29 -13.98 -16.80
C LEU A 119 -7.87 -14.36 -16.35
N ASN A 120 -6.87 -13.56 -16.70
CA ASN A 120 -5.46 -13.81 -16.39
C ASN A 120 -4.89 -12.84 -15.33
N ALA A 121 -5.69 -11.91 -14.80
CA ALA A 121 -5.19 -10.83 -13.95
C ALA A 121 -5.13 -11.19 -12.46
N ARG A 122 -5.71 -12.34 -12.05
CA ARG A 122 -5.79 -12.81 -10.65
C ARG A 122 -6.32 -11.73 -9.67
N MET A 123 -7.27 -10.94 -10.16
CA MET A 123 -7.80 -9.75 -9.49
C MET A 123 -9.34 -9.77 -9.59
N SER A 124 -10.02 -9.32 -8.54
CA SER A 124 -11.48 -9.24 -8.53
C SER A 124 -11.99 -8.13 -9.45
N GLY A 125 -13.27 -8.19 -9.82
CA GLY A 125 -13.90 -7.11 -10.59
C GLY A 125 -13.86 -5.78 -9.84
N ILE A 126 -14.10 -5.80 -8.53
CA ILE A 126 -14.11 -4.57 -7.72
C ILE A 126 -12.72 -3.95 -7.58
N ASP A 127 -11.68 -4.78 -7.42
CA ASP A 127 -10.29 -4.32 -7.31
C ASP A 127 -9.85 -3.67 -8.63
N TRP A 128 -10.16 -4.32 -9.76
CA TRP A 128 -9.89 -3.74 -11.07
C TRP A 128 -10.62 -2.41 -11.28
N MET A 129 -11.92 -2.39 -10.97
CA MET A 129 -12.78 -1.23 -11.18
C MET A 129 -12.27 -0.03 -10.40
N ILE A 130 -11.95 -0.18 -9.12
CA ILE A 130 -11.50 0.94 -8.29
C ILE A 130 -10.06 1.35 -8.62
N MET A 131 -9.13 0.40 -8.77
CA MET A 131 -7.72 0.72 -9.00
C MET A 131 -7.47 1.30 -10.39
N SER A 132 -8.17 0.84 -11.43
CA SER A 132 -8.07 1.46 -12.77
C SER A 132 -8.74 2.84 -12.81
N SER A 133 -9.72 3.12 -11.94
CA SER A 133 -10.46 4.38 -12.00
C SER A 133 -9.63 5.62 -11.64
N ILE A 134 -8.58 5.45 -10.84
CA ILE A 134 -7.69 6.55 -10.43
C ILE A 134 -6.56 6.79 -11.44
N LYS A 135 -6.37 5.87 -12.41
CA LYS A 135 -5.37 5.93 -13.47
C LYS A 135 -6.08 5.98 -14.84
N PRO A 136 -6.49 7.18 -15.31
CA PRO A 136 -7.32 7.32 -16.51
C PRO A 136 -6.66 6.80 -17.80
N ASP A 137 -5.32 6.71 -17.82
CA ASP A 137 -4.53 6.24 -18.97
C ASP A 137 -4.12 4.75 -18.85
N TYR A 138 -4.64 4.01 -17.87
CA TYR A 138 -4.30 2.60 -17.66
C TYR A 138 -5.33 1.68 -18.31
N ASP A 139 -5.00 1.11 -19.47
CA ASP A 139 -5.99 0.45 -20.33
C ASP A 139 -6.22 -1.04 -20.05
N LYS A 140 -5.22 -1.76 -19.53
CA LYS A 140 -5.28 -3.21 -19.38
C LYS A 140 -4.41 -3.73 -18.23
N PRO A 141 -4.81 -4.83 -17.55
CA PRO A 141 -4.13 -5.31 -16.34
C PRO A 141 -2.63 -5.59 -16.48
N ASP A 142 -2.15 -5.95 -17.67
CA ASP A 142 -0.76 -6.29 -17.98
C ASP A 142 0.14 -5.09 -18.33
N ASP A 143 -0.38 -3.85 -18.32
CA ASP A 143 0.40 -2.65 -18.65
C ASP A 143 1.31 -2.19 -17.50
N ARG A 144 2.43 -2.89 -17.32
CA ARG A 144 3.28 -2.72 -16.13
C ARG A 144 3.91 -1.34 -15.96
N ALA A 145 4.28 -0.68 -17.06
CA ALA A 145 5.00 0.59 -17.02
C ALA A 145 4.08 1.76 -16.60
N SER A 146 2.86 1.82 -17.14
CA SER A 146 1.88 2.87 -16.81
C SER A 146 1.26 2.68 -15.42
N GLY A 147 1.40 1.50 -14.81
CA GLY A 147 0.89 1.18 -13.48
C GLY A 147 1.70 1.78 -12.34
N ILE A 148 2.97 2.13 -12.57
CA ILE A 148 3.82 2.74 -11.55
C ILE A 148 3.18 4.05 -11.07
N THR A 149 3.12 4.21 -9.76
CA THR A 149 2.65 5.43 -9.13
C THR A 149 3.85 6.14 -8.55
N TRP A 150 4.15 7.32 -9.05
CA TRP A 150 5.23 8.13 -8.51
C TRP A 150 4.76 8.85 -7.23
N PRO A 151 5.69 9.23 -6.32
CA PRO A 151 5.34 9.92 -5.07
C PRO A 151 4.40 11.11 -5.27
N GLY A 152 4.65 11.94 -6.28
CA GLY A 152 3.80 13.09 -6.60
C GLY A 152 2.36 12.73 -7.00
N ASP A 153 2.12 11.58 -7.62
CA ASP A 153 0.76 11.11 -7.94
C ASP A 153 0.02 10.72 -6.65
N LEU A 154 0.66 9.91 -5.80
CA LEU A 154 0.07 9.46 -4.54
C LEU A 154 -0.20 10.64 -3.60
N GLU A 155 0.74 11.57 -3.49
CA GLU A 155 0.58 12.82 -2.74
C GLU A 155 -0.62 13.63 -3.26
N LYS A 156 -0.72 13.79 -4.58
CA LYS A 156 -1.83 14.52 -5.22
C LYS A 156 -3.18 13.86 -4.93
N TRP A 157 -3.26 12.53 -5.00
CA TRP A 157 -4.51 11.81 -4.69
C TRP A 157 -4.93 12.02 -3.24
N LEU A 158 -3.99 11.87 -2.30
CA LEU A 158 -4.22 12.08 -0.86
C LEU A 158 -4.67 13.52 -0.55
N LYS A 159 -3.99 14.53 -1.11
CA LYS A 159 -4.39 15.94 -0.94
C LYS A 159 -5.77 16.22 -1.51
N ASN A 160 -6.08 15.67 -2.69
CA ASN A 160 -7.39 15.83 -3.32
C ASN A 160 -8.53 15.15 -2.56
N THR A 161 -8.21 14.24 -1.63
CA THR A 161 -9.16 13.61 -0.71
C THR A 161 -9.08 14.13 0.72
N GLY A 162 -8.46 15.30 0.93
CA GLY A 162 -8.50 16.04 2.18
C GLY A 162 -7.42 15.66 3.19
N TYR A 163 -6.43 14.82 2.82
CA TYR A 163 -5.35 14.47 3.72
C TYR A 163 -4.32 15.61 3.83
N GLN A 164 -3.80 15.80 5.03
CA GLN A 164 -2.52 16.47 5.25
C GLN A 164 -1.40 15.48 4.90
N VAL A 165 -0.51 15.86 3.98
CA VAL A 165 0.50 14.98 3.42
C VAL A 165 1.88 15.58 3.56
N VAL A 166 2.86 14.76 3.92
CA VAL A 166 4.29 15.09 3.84
C VAL A 166 5.00 13.98 3.08
N ASP A 167 5.60 14.33 1.95
CA ASP A 167 6.46 13.45 1.17
C ASP A 167 7.91 13.52 1.66
N LYS A 168 8.49 12.37 1.98
CA LYS A 168 9.89 12.17 2.39
C LYS A 168 10.58 11.11 1.52
N THR A 169 10.05 10.83 0.33
CA THR A 169 10.65 9.93 -0.65
C THR A 169 11.84 10.58 -1.38
N ALA A 170 12.67 9.74 -2.00
CA ALA A 170 13.74 10.16 -2.88
C ALA A 170 13.98 9.12 -4.00
N TYR A 171 14.79 9.50 -4.99
CA TYR A 171 15.26 8.58 -6.05
C TYR A 171 16.50 7.78 -5.65
N PHE A 172 17.08 8.09 -4.48
CA PHE A 172 18.18 7.36 -3.88
C PHE A 172 17.75 6.76 -2.54
N ASN A 173 18.47 5.73 -2.13
CA ASN A 173 18.19 4.97 -0.93
C ASN A 173 18.25 5.83 0.33
N LYS A 174 17.42 5.49 1.30
CA LYS A 174 17.35 6.15 2.61
C LYS A 174 17.82 5.21 3.71
N GLY A 175 18.39 5.79 4.75
CA GLY A 175 18.93 5.05 5.89
C GLY A 175 18.02 5.04 7.13
N LEU A 176 18.64 4.68 8.26
CA LEU A 176 17.99 4.45 9.54
C LEU A 176 17.21 5.66 10.08
N ASP A 177 17.68 6.89 9.87
CA ASP A 177 16.99 8.10 10.33
C ASP A 177 15.65 8.32 9.60
N SER A 178 15.60 8.07 8.29
CA SER A 178 14.35 8.15 7.53
C SER A 178 13.36 7.08 8.00
N LEU A 179 13.86 5.88 8.29
CA LEU A 179 13.02 4.78 8.79
C LEU A 179 12.47 5.10 10.19
N LEU A 180 13.28 5.75 11.04
CA LEU A 180 12.84 6.24 12.35
C LEU A 180 11.75 7.31 12.19
N GLN A 181 11.92 8.27 11.27
CA GLN A 181 10.87 9.26 10.98
C GLN A 181 9.57 8.61 10.52
N ALA A 182 9.64 7.55 9.71
CA ALA A 182 8.48 6.77 9.31
C ALA A 182 7.80 6.09 10.51
N GLN A 183 8.58 5.47 11.41
CA GLN A 183 8.08 4.86 12.64
C GLN A 183 7.43 5.89 13.57
N LEU A 184 8.06 7.06 13.77
CA LEU A 184 7.51 8.13 14.60
C LEU A 184 6.21 8.69 14.01
N ALA A 185 6.12 8.81 12.68
CA ALA A 185 4.88 9.19 12.01
C ALA A 185 3.77 8.17 12.27
N TYR A 186 4.06 6.88 12.13
CA TYR A 186 3.10 5.80 12.42
C TYR A 186 2.61 5.84 13.87
N ALA A 187 3.54 5.97 14.83
CA ALA A 187 3.21 6.11 16.25
C ALA A 187 2.38 7.37 16.55
N GLY A 188 2.54 8.43 15.76
CA GLY A 188 1.72 9.65 15.81
C GLY A 188 0.33 9.55 15.17
N GLY A 189 -0.06 8.35 14.73
CA GLY A 189 -1.36 8.07 14.12
C GLY A 189 -1.48 8.52 12.66
N TYR A 190 -0.35 8.68 11.95
CA TYR A 190 -0.36 8.87 10.50
C TYR A 190 -0.44 7.51 9.79
N THR A 191 -1.11 7.47 8.64
CA THR A 191 -0.88 6.38 7.69
C THR A 191 0.46 6.62 7.00
N VAL A 192 1.29 5.57 6.94
CA VAL A 192 2.64 5.62 6.39
C VAL A 192 2.73 4.70 5.19
N PHE A 193 3.04 5.29 4.04
CA PHE A 193 3.26 4.63 2.76
C PHE A 193 4.77 4.57 2.52
N LEU A 194 5.38 3.38 2.52
CA LEU A 194 6.80 3.21 2.24
C LEU A 194 7.01 3.04 0.74
N PHE A 195 7.99 3.74 0.20
CA PHE A 195 8.43 3.58 -1.18
C PHE A 195 9.67 2.69 -1.22
N VAL A 196 9.53 1.54 -1.87
CA VAL A 196 10.53 0.47 -1.87
C VAL A 196 10.72 -0.08 -3.28
N ASN A 197 11.73 -0.91 -3.44
CA ASN A 197 11.81 -1.82 -4.58
C ASN A 197 11.17 -3.17 -4.21
N GLY A 198 10.29 -3.66 -5.08
CA GLY A 198 9.57 -4.92 -4.87
C GLY A 198 10.45 -6.17 -4.80
N ASP A 199 11.70 -6.10 -5.28
CA ASP A 199 12.69 -7.17 -5.11
C ASP A 199 13.02 -7.44 -3.64
N LEU A 200 12.77 -6.47 -2.75
CA LEU A 200 12.85 -6.63 -1.30
C LEU A 200 12.02 -7.82 -0.79
N PHE A 201 10.92 -8.11 -1.48
CA PHE A 201 10.01 -9.16 -1.05
C PHE A 201 10.33 -10.50 -1.67
N LYS A 202 11.08 -10.59 -2.78
CA LYS A 202 11.34 -11.85 -3.50
C LYS A 202 12.11 -12.87 -2.64
N PRO A 203 11.92 -14.19 -2.88
CA PRO A 203 12.63 -15.21 -2.12
C PRO A 203 14.13 -15.12 -2.42
N SER A 204 14.94 -15.22 -1.38
CA SER A 204 16.41 -15.16 -1.45
C SER A 204 16.97 -16.13 -2.51
N GLY A 205 17.76 -15.60 -3.45
CA GLY A 205 18.40 -16.37 -4.54
C GLY A 205 18.01 -15.95 -5.96
N LYS A 206 17.04 -15.03 -6.12
CA LYS A 206 16.62 -14.47 -7.43
C LYS A 206 16.59 -12.94 -7.46
N ASN A 207 17.44 -12.29 -6.67
CA ASN A 207 17.52 -10.83 -6.62
C ASN A 207 18.17 -10.32 -7.91
N LYS A 208 17.34 -9.92 -8.88
CA LYS A 208 17.83 -9.11 -10.00
C LYS A 208 18.17 -7.71 -9.49
N THR A 209 19.14 -7.13 -10.18
CA THR A 209 19.87 -5.89 -9.94
C THR A 209 19.07 -4.59 -10.13
N SER A 210 17.77 -4.56 -9.83
CA SER A 210 17.03 -3.29 -9.92
C SER A 210 17.35 -2.43 -8.68
N PHE A 211 18.00 -1.30 -8.89
CA PHE A 211 18.30 -0.29 -7.86
C PHE A 211 17.34 0.91 -7.93
N TYR A 212 16.17 0.72 -8.53
CA TYR A 212 15.16 1.78 -8.66
C TYR A 212 13.91 1.44 -7.85
N PRO A 213 13.26 2.41 -7.20
CA PRO A 213 12.02 2.16 -6.50
C PRO A 213 10.88 1.91 -7.50
N ASN A 214 10.02 0.95 -7.19
CA ASN A 214 8.92 0.55 -8.08
C ASN A 214 7.68 0.03 -7.33
N HIS A 215 7.66 0.09 -6.00
CA HIS A 215 6.61 -0.53 -5.21
C HIS A 215 6.22 0.29 -3.97
N TRP A 216 4.92 0.27 -3.66
CA TRP A 216 4.33 0.90 -2.49
C TRP A 216 3.80 -0.12 -1.52
N VAL A 217 4.14 0.05 -0.24
CA VAL A 217 3.59 -0.75 0.86
C VAL A 217 3.07 0.17 1.96
N VAL A 218 2.06 -0.28 2.72
CA VAL A 218 1.47 0.52 3.79
C VAL A 218 1.82 -0.11 5.13
N LEU A 219 2.35 0.68 6.06
CA LEU A 219 2.73 0.18 7.38
C LEU A 219 1.49 -0.24 8.20
N ASN A 220 1.52 -1.45 8.76
CA ASN A 220 0.40 -2.04 9.49
C ASN A 220 0.70 -2.26 10.99
N SER A 221 1.96 -2.24 11.39
CA SER A 221 2.35 -2.14 12.80
C SER A 221 3.69 -1.43 12.98
N SER A 222 4.12 -1.25 14.23
CA SER A 222 5.41 -0.63 14.52
C SER A 222 6.57 -1.42 13.90
N ILE A 223 7.50 -0.69 13.29
CA ILE A 223 8.77 -1.21 12.77
C ILE A 223 9.60 -1.68 13.97
N LYS A 224 10.11 -2.90 13.89
CA LYS A 224 10.97 -3.48 14.92
C LYS A 224 12.31 -3.90 14.31
N ILE A 225 13.36 -3.91 15.12
CA ILE A 225 14.68 -4.46 14.75
C ILE A 225 15.02 -5.59 15.70
N LYS A 226 15.48 -6.71 15.13
CA LYS A 226 16.17 -7.79 15.83
C LYS A 226 17.66 -7.61 15.65
N LYS A 227 18.34 -7.19 16.71
CA LYS A 227 19.80 -7.07 16.68
C LYS A 227 20.45 -8.45 16.73
N TYR A 228 21.49 -8.67 15.95
CA TYR A 228 22.30 -9.86 16.04
C TYR A 228 23.34 -9.70 17.14
N ASP A 229 23.41 -10.67 18.04
CA ASP A 229 24.44 -10.77 19.06
C ASP A 229 25.57 -11.65 18.52
N THR A 230 26.74 -11.05 18.27
CA THR A 230 27.88 -11.73 17.67
C THR A 230 28.54 -12.71 18.64
N GLU A 231 28.56 -12.41 19.93
CA GLU A 231 29.11 -13.29 20.98
C GLU A 231 28.22 -14.53 21.16
N LEU A 232 26.91 -14.32 21.25
CA LEU A 232 25.93 -15.39 21.45
C LEU A 232 25.48 -16.05 20.14
N LYS A 233 25.96 -15.55 18.99
CA LYS A 233 25.61 -16.00 17.63
C LYS A 233 24.10 -16.13 17.38
N LYS A 234 23.29 -15.23 17.96
CA LYS A 234 21.82 -15.29 17.89
C LYS A 234 21.18 -13.90 17.83
N HIS A 235 19.97 -13.82 17.29
CA HIS A 235 19.18 -12.58 17.33
C HIS A 235 18.60 -12.35 18.73
N LYS A 236 18.69 -11.10 19.20
CA LYS A 236 17.97 -10.61 20.37
C LYS A 236 16.47 -10.51 20.09
N ALA A 237 15.69 -10.33 21.16
CA ALA A 237 14.27 -10.06 21.03
C ALA A 237 14.01 -8.81 20.17
N PRO A 238 12.95 -8.78 19.36
CA PRO A 238 12.56 -7.59 18.60
C PRO A 238 12.35 -6.38 19.50
N ALA A 239 12.96 -5.25 19.17
CA ALA A 239 12.72 -3.96 19.81
C ALA A 239 12.06 -3.01 18.81
N VAL A 240 11.10 -2.20 19.26
CA VAL A 240 10.51 -1.14 18.44
C VAL A 240 11.57 -0.11 18.09
N LEU A 241 11.60 0.30 16.82
CA LEU A 241 12.50 1.34 16.35
C LEU A 241 12.24 2.64 17.11
N SER A 242 13.28 3.21 17.71
CA SER A 242 13.22 4.38 18.58
C SER A 242 14.53 5.14 18.52
N ASP A 243 14.55 6.41 18.97
CA ASP A 243 15.77 7.22 19.01
C ASP A 243 16.91 6.52 19.77
N ALA A 244 16.60 5.90 20.91
CA ALA A 244 17.58 5.19 21.72
C ALA A 244 18.17 3.98 20.98
N LEU A 245 17.32 3.20 20.28
CA LEU A 245 17.76 2.06 19.50
C LEU A 245 18.59 2.49 18.29
N VAL A 246 18.18 3.56 17.60
CA VAL A 246 18.94 4.13 16.48
C VAL A 246 20.31 4.59 16.94
N LYS A 247 20.41 5.37 18.02
CA LYS A 247 21.69 5.80 18.59
C LYS A 247 22.60 4.61 18.94
N GLN A 248 22.02 3.54 19.50
CA GLN A 248 22.79 2.33 19.80
C GLN A 248 23.31 1.64 18.53
N ILE A 249 22.48 1.52 17.49
CA ILE A 249 22.86 0.92 16.21
C ILE A 249 23.91 1.79 15.51
N SER A 250 23.69 3.10 15.40
CA SER A 250 24.65 4.04 14.79
C SER A 250 26.01 3.99 15.48
N LYS A 251 26.07 3.96 16.81
CA LYS A 251 27.33 3.83 17.55
C LYS A 251 28.06 2.51 17.26
N GLU A 252 27.32 1.41 17.07
CA GLU A 252 27.92 0.14 16.66
C GLU A 252 28.43 0.18 15.22
N TRP A 253 27.84 1.02 14.37
CA TRP A 253 28.23 1.15 12.96
C TRP A 253 29.44 2.06 12.79
N GLU A 254 29.60 3.09 13.63
CA GLU A 254 30.78 3.97 13.65
C GLU A 254 32.12 3.24 13.83
N THR A 255 32.10 2.04 14.42
CA THR A 255 33.32 1.23 14.59
C THR A 255 33.68 0.39 13.36
N HIS A 256 32.94 0.52 12.27
CA HIS A 256 33.14 -0.20 11.01
C HIS A 256 33.59 0.80 9.94
N GLU A 257 34.81 0.62 9.41
CA GLU A 257 35.42 1.53 8.42
C GLU A 257 34.52 1.72 7.18
N ASP A 258 33.82 0.67 6.74
CA ASP A 258 32.89 0.69 5.60
C ASP A 258 31.61 1.50 5.84
N ALA A 259 31.20 1.74 7.09
CA ALA A 259 30.05 2.60 7.39
C ALA A 259 30.39 4.10 7.33
N MET A 260 31.65 4.47 7.56
CA MET A 260 32.09 5.87 7.62
C MET A 260 32.25 6.47 6.22
N ASP A 261 32.72 5.69 5.25
CA ASP A 261 32.88 6.15 3.86
C ASP A 261 31.52 6.44 3.18
N ASP A 262 30.51 5.59 3.43
CA ASP A 262 29.17 5.75 2.87
C ASP A 262 28.37 6.91 3.49
N PHE A 263 28.61 7.23 4.77
CA PHE A 263 27.99 8.36 5.48
C PHE A 263 28.33 9.69 4.80
N ASN A 264 29.58 9.84 4.36
CA ASN A 264 30.09 11.06 3.74
C ASN A 264 29.54 11.30 2.32
N GLU A 265 29.20 10.24 1.58
CA GLU A 265 28.73 10.36 0.19
C GLU A 265 27.20 10.47 0.06
N ASN A 266 26.41 9.83 0.94
CA ASN A 266 24.97 9.64 0.73
C ASN A 266 24.06 10.23 1.83
N GLY A 267 24.63 10.89 2.85
CA GLY A 267 23.85 11.56 3.90
C GLY A 267 23.11 10.60 4.84
N GLY A 268 23.63 9.39 5.03
CA GLY A 268 23.13 8.39 5.96
C GLY A 268 23.96 7.11 5.94
N PHE A 269 23.96 6.37 7.04
CA PHE A 269 24.69 5.11 7.15
C PHE A 269 24.07 4.02 6.23
N LYS A 270 24.87 3.40 5.34
CA LYS A 270 24.58 2.04 4.90
C LYS A 270 24.98 1.08 6.02
N ALA A 271 24.21 0.00 6.22
CA ALA A 271 24.58 -1.00 7.21
C ALA A 271 25.88 -1.70 6.78
N PRO A 272 26.91 -1.78 7.65
CA PRO A 272 28.17 -2.47 7.35
C PRO A 272 28.01 -3.91 6.86
N ASP A 273 29.01 -4.39 6.12
CA ASP A 273 29.06 -5.72 5.51
C ASP A 273 28.84 -6.87 6.51
N LYS A 274 29.16 -6.64 7.80
CA LYS A 274 29.19 -7.65 8.87
C LYS A 274 27.97 -7.65 9.78
N ILE A 275 26.91 -6.93 9.46
CA ILE A 275 25.76 -6.75 10.36
C ILE A 275 24.58 -7.61 9.92
N ASN A 276 24.27 -8.62 10.73
CA ASN A 276 23.14 -9.53 10.53
C ASN A 276 21.86 -9.07 11.24
N ASN A 277 21.69 -7.76 11.47
CA ASN A 277 20.48 -7.22 12.09
C ASN A 277 19.30 -7.44 11.13
N GLN A 278 18.15 -7.85 11.67
CA GLN A 278 16.94 -8.04 10.87
C GLN A 278 15.95 -6.92 11.16
N ILE A 279 15.35 -6.36 10.11
CA ILE A 279 14.15 -5.54 10.25
C ILE A 279 12.94 -6.47 10.30
N ILE A 280 12.02 -6.20 11.22
CA ILE A 280 10.70 -6.82 11.27
C ILE A 280 9.69 -5.77 10.86
N LEU A 281 9.11 -6.03 9.70
CA LEU A 281 8.21 -5.10 9.03
C LEU A 281 6.88 -5.80 8.77
N ASP A 282 5.83 -5.36 9.46
CA ASP A 282 4.45 -5.71 9.12
C ASP A 282 3.89 -4.61 8.22
N VAL A 283 3.84 -4.92 6.93
CA VAL A 283 3.33 -4.03 5.91
C VAL A 283 2.26 -4.74 5.10
N PHE A 284 1.29 -3.96 4.69
CA PHE A 284 0.38 -4.37 3.67
C PHE A 284 1.08 -4.36 2.31
N THR A 285 1.12 -5.52 1.66
CA THR A 285 1.59 -5.72 0.29
C THR A 285 0.45 -6.26 -0.56
N TRP A 286 0.26 -5.70 -1.76
CA TRP A 286 -0.86 -6.02 -2.63
C TRP A 286 -0.40 -7.16 -3.56
N GLY A 287 -0.86 -8.38 -3.28
CA GLY A 287 -0.51 -9.59 -4.01
C GLY A 287 -1.60 -10.65 -3.89
N GLU A 288 -1.63 -11.60 -4.84
CA GLU A 288 -2.78 -12.44 -5.23
C GLU A 288 -3.82 -12.81 -4.16
N ARG A 289 -5.11 -12.80 -4.56
CA ARG A 289 -6.23 -13.29 -3.74
C ARG A 289 -6.08 -14.76 -3.32
N HIS A 290 -5.25 -15.55 -4.01
CA HIS A 290 -5.14 -16.99 -3.79
C HIS A 290 -3.73 -17.53 -3.51
N GLN A 291 -2.67 -16.71 -3.60
CA GLN A 291 -1.35 -17.10 -3.11
C GLN A 291 -0.73 -15.99 -2.29
N PRO A 292 -0.27 -16.29 -1.06
CA PRO A 292 0.60 -15.37 -0.37
C PRO A 292 1.87 -15.22 -1.20
N VAL A 293 2.23 -13.99 -1.56
CA VAL A 293 3.47 -13.76 -2.31
C VAL A 293 4.67 -14.29 -1.50
N PHE A 294 4.59 -14.27 -0.17
CA PHE A 294 5.63 -14.76 0.76
C PHE A 294 5.01 -15.34 2.04
N GLU A 295 4.44 -16.55 1.97
CA GLU A 295 3.78 -17.21 3.12
C GLU A 295 2.59 -16.38 3.69
N ALA A 296 1.69 -17.00 4.47
CA ALA A 296 0.35 -16.46 4.79
C ALA A 296 0.24 -14.92 5.01
N ARG A 297 -0.86 -14.34 4.48
CA ARG A 297 -1.15 -12.89 4.42
C ARG A 297 -0.83 -12.13 5.73
N GLY A 298 -0.09 -11.02 5.64
CA GLY A 298 0.23 -10.16 6.80
C GLY A 298 1.38 -10.65 7.68
N ASN A 299 2.16 -11.65 7.23
CA ASN A 299 3.35 -12.06 7.95
C ASN A 299 4.44 -10.98 7.89
N SER A 300 5.00 -10.65 9.06
CA SER A 300 6.12 -9.72 9.16
C SER A 300 7.31 -10.21 8.35
N GLN A 301 7.76 -9.38 7.42
CA GLN A 301 8.97 -9.62 6.65
C GLN A 301 10.18 -9.48 7.57
N LYS A 302 11.18 -10.35 7.37
CA LYS A 302 12.43 -10.37 8.16
C LYS A 302 13.68 -10.18 7.29
N PRO A 303 13.70 -9.24 6.31
CA PRO A 303 14.89 -9.07 5.52
C PRO A 303 16.03 -8.61 6.42
N ASP A 304 17.23 -8.94 5.98
CA ASP A 304 18.42 -8.32 6.52
C ASP A 304 18.31 -6.79 6.42
N LEU A 305 18.73 -6.07 7.46
CA LEU A 305 18.56 -4.62 7.56
C LEU A 305 19.36 -3.89 6.48
N ARG A 306 20.52 -4.42 6.08
CA ARG A 306 21.31 -3.89 4.96
C ARG A 306 20.58 -4.07 3.64
N LEU A 307 20.08 -5.29 3.41
CA LEU A 307 19.28 -5.57 2.21
C LEU A 307 18.08 -4.62 2.13
N PHE A 308 17.40 -4.39 3.26
CA PHE A 308 16.30 -3.45 3.32
C PHE A 308 16.72 -2.04 2.91
N PHE A 309 17.81 -1.51 3.44
CA PHE A 309 18.26 -0.16 3.08
C PHE A 309 18.72 -0.05 1.61
N ASN A 310 19.18 -1.14 0.99
CA ASN A 310 19.44 -1.19 -0.46
C ASN A 310 18.15 -1.17 -1.32
N HIS A 311 16.98 -1.27 -0.71
CA HIS A 311 15.70 -1.24 -1.41
C HIS A 311 14.67 -0.27 -0.80
N TYR A 312 15.06 0.61 0.12
CA TYR A 312 14.19 1.59 0.77
C TYR A 312 14.50 3.01 0.33
N TYR A 313 13.48 3.74 -0.13
CA TYR A 313 13.61 5.04 -0.79
C TYR A 313 12.81 6.14 -0.08
N GLY A 314 12.44 5.92 1.18
CA GLY A 314 11.69 6.88 1.99
C GLY A 314 10.20 6.56 2.09
N PHE A 315 9.41 7.54 2.47
CA PHE A 315 8.00 7.34 2.79
C PHE A 315 7.16 8.60 2.54
N ILE A 316 5.86 8.41 2.38
CA ILE A 316 4.85 9.46 2.52
C ILE A 316 4.11 9.20 3.83
N LYS A 317 3.91 10.24 4.64
CA LYS A 317 2.97 10.20 5.76
C LYS A 317 1.73 11.03 5.43
N ALA A 318 0.57 10.50 5.77
CA ALA A 318 -0.71 11.17 5.55
C ALA A 318 -1.60 11.04 6.78
N LYS A 319 -2.36 12.09 7.08
CA LYS A 319 -3.39 12.08 8.13
C LYS A 319 -4.59 12.88 7.64
N ARG A 320 -5.78 12.33 7.88
CA ARG A 320 -7.05 13.03 7.65
C ARG A 320 -7.54 13.56 8.99
#